data_AF-A0AAU1FV84-F1
#
_entry.id   AF-A0AAU1FV84-F1
#
_cell.length_a   1.000
_cell.length_b   1.000
_cell.length_c   1.000
_cell.angle_alpha   90.00
_cell.angle_beta   90.00
_cell.angle_gamma   90.00
#
_symmetry.space_group_name_H-M   'P 1'
#
loop_
_entity.id
_entity.type
_entity.pdbx_description
1 polymer ?
#
loop_
_entity_poly.entity_id
_entity_poly.type
_entity_poly.pdbx_seq_one_letter_code
_entity_poly.pdbx_strand_id
1 'polypeptide(L)' 'MDVAELTELLHETEEHHGPYEASAPEHHWWDWYAAYMVARENGRTPDEASDDAARHMEALLQ' A
#
# COMPACT_ATOMS: atom_id res chain seq x y z
N MET A 1 9.16 23.28 4.17
CA MET A 1 8.97 22.17 5.10
C MET A 1 10.34 21.73 5.58
N ASP A 2 10.64 21.97 6.84
CA ASP A 2 11.80 21.38 7.49
C ASP A 2 11.46 20.02 8.13
N VAL A 3 12.45 19.37 8.73
CA VAL A 3 12.28 18.04 9.34
C VAL A 3 11.33 18.11 10.55
N ALA A 4 11.30 19.20 11.30
CA ALA A 4 10.42 19.34 12.46
C ALA A 4 8.96 19.50 12.02
N GLU A 5 8.71 20.37 11.04
CA GLU A 5 7.40 20.55 10.41
C GLU A 5 6.87 19.23 9.79
N LEU A 6 7.75 18.44 9.16
CA LEU A 6 7.38 17.13 8.62
C LEU A 6 7.10 16.10 9.74
N THR A 7 7.85 16.14 10.83
CA THR A 7 7.69 15.20 11.95
C THR A 7 6.32 15.36 12.60
N GLU A 8 5.88 16.60 12.84
CA GLU A 8 4.55 16.86 13.39
C GLU A 8 3.44 16.37 12.44
N LEU A 9 3.59 16.60 11.13
CA LEU A 9 2.62 16.14 10.14
C LEU A 9 2.57 14.60 10.06
N LEU A 10 3.71 13.93 10.18
CA LEU A 10 3.78 12.47 10.21
C LEU A 10 3.15 11.90 11.48
N HIS A 11 3.36 12.54 12.64
CA HIS A 11 2.72 12.15 13.89
C HIS A 11 1.18 12.29 13.81
N GLU A 12 0.68 13.43 13.31
CA GLU A 12 -0.75 13.60 13.04
C GLU A 12 -1.27 12.54 12.07
N THR A 13 -0.51 12.23 11.01
CA THR A 13 -0.90 11.21 10.02
C THR A 13 -1.00 9.81 10.65
N GLU A 14 -0.07 9.44 11.54
CA GLU A 14 -0.09 8.16 12.26
C GLU A 14 -1.32 8.05 13.17
N GLU A 15 -1.62 9.09 13.95
CA GLU A 15 -2.79 9.14 14.85
C GLU A 15 -4.10 8.90 14.09
N HIS A 16 -4.19 9.38 12.85
CA HIS A 16 -5.36 9.19 11.99
C HIS A 16 -5.31 7.90 11.16
N HIS A 17 -4.12 7.34 10.90
CA HIS A 17 -3.93 6.07 10.21
C HIS A 17 -4.38 4.88 11.07
N GLY A 18 -4.05 4.86 12.37
CA GLY A 18 -4.39 3.74 13.26
C GLY A 18 -5.88 3.38 13.31
N PRO A 19 -6.81 4.36 13.48
CA PRO A 19 -8.25 4.11 13.42
C PRO A 19 -8.74 3.59 12.06
N TYR A 20 -8.12 4.03 10.95
CA TYR A 20 -8.41 3.52 9.61
C TYR A 20 -7.95 2.07 9.47
N GLU A 21 -6.70 1.76 9.84
CA GLU A 21 -6.13 0.41 9.79
C GLU A 21 -6.95 -0.59 10.64
N ALA A 22 -7.42 -0.17 11.81
CA ALA A 22 -8.23 -1.02 12.70
C ALA A 22 -9.63 -1.35 12.16
N SER A 23 -10.16 -0.55 11.22
CA SER A 23 -11.50 -0.72 10.64
C SER A 23 -11.49 -1.17 9.18
N ALA A 24 -10.35 -1.01 8.50
CA ALA A 24 -10.13 -1.57 7.19
C ALA A 24 -10.09 -3.11 7.26
N PRO A 25 -10.47 -3.81 6.18
CA PRO A 25 -10.15 -5.23 6.03
C PRO A 25 -8.66 -5.48 6.33
N GLU A 26 -8.33 -6.68 6.81
CA GLU A 26 -6.93 -7.05 7.00
C GLU A 26 -6.22 -7.02 5.64
N HIS A 27 -5.37 -6.01 5.43
CA HIS A 27 -4.59 -5.88 4.21
C HIS A 27 -3.25 -6.56 4.44
N HIS A 28 -3.21 -7.83 4.08
CA HIS A 28 -1.98 -8.57 3.94
C HIS A 28 -1.17 -8.04 2.76
N TRP A 29 -0.38 -6.98 2.98
CA TRP A 29 0.43 -6.35 1.93
C TRP A 29 1.39 -7.31 1.23
N TRP A 30 1.69 -8.46 1.83
CA TRP A 30 2.44 -9.53 1.16
C TRP A 30 1.74 -10.09 -0.08
N ASP A 31 0.41 -10.08 -0.15
CA ASP A 31 -0.34 -10.47 -1.35
C ASP A 31 -0.12 -9.45 -2.47
N TRP A 32 -0.13 -8.16 -2.15
CA TRP A 32 0.20 -7.10 -3.10
C TRP A 32 1.67 -7.21 -3.54
N TYR A 33 2.63 -7.41 -2.62
CA TYR A 33 4.05 -7.57 -2.96
C TYR A 33 4.27 -8.77 -3.87
N ALA A 34 3.63 -9.90 -3.60
CA ALA A 34 3.75 -11.10 -4.42
C ALA A 34 3.26 -10.83 -5.86
N ALA A 35 2.08 -10.22 -6.01
CA ALA A 35 1.54 -9.86 -7.32
C ALA A 35 2.44 -8.86 -8.06
N TYR A 36 2.94 -7.84 -7.37
CA TYR A 36 3.87 -6.86 -7.93
C TYR A 36 5.18 -7.53 -8.39
N MET A 37 5.80 -8.35 -7.55
CA MET A 37 7.07 -9.02 -7.86
C MET A 37 6.91 -9.96 -9.06
N VAL A 38 5.83 -10.74 -9.12
CA VAL A 38 5.51 -11.58 -10.28
C VAL A 38 5.32 -10.74 -11.55
N ALA A 39 4.62 -9.60 -11.47
CA ALA A 39 4.48 -8.69 -12.61
C ALA A 39 5.84 -8.14 -13.07
N ARG A 40 6.73 -7.77 -12.14
CA ARG A 40 8.09 -7.32 -12.47
C ARG A 40 8.94 -8.43 -13.08
N GLU A 41 8.87 -9.66 -12.57
CA GLU A 41 9.55 -10.82 -13.17
C GLU A 41 9.06 -11.10 -14.59
N ASN A 42 7.78 -10.84 -14.86
CA ASN A 42 7.19 -10.95 -16.20
C ASN A 42 7.49 -9.75 -17.12
N GLY A 43 8.34 -8.82 -16.71
CA GLY A 43 8.80 -7.70 -17.53
C GLY A 43 7.87 -6.48 -17.54
N ARG A 44 6.88 -6.41 -16.67
CA ARG A 44 6.04 -5.21 -16.51
C ARG A 44 6.84 -4.03 -15.99
N THR A 45 6.46 -2.84 -16.42
CA THR A 45 6.95 -1.58 -15.86
C THR A 45 6.51 -1.42 -14.39
N PRO A 46 7.13 -0.52 -13.60
CA PRO A 46 6.72 -0.26 -12.23
C PRO A 46 5.23 0.08 -12.10
N ASP A 47 4.72 0.92 -13.01
CA ASP A 47 3.33 1.39 -12.98
C ASP A 47 2.37 0.24 -13.31
N GLU A 48 2.64 -0.53 -14.36
CA GLU A 48 1.83 -1.71 -14.71
C GLU A 48 1.82 -2.78 -13.61
N ALA A 49 2.94 -2.97 -12.92
CA ALA A 49 3.03 -3.92 -11.81
C ALA A 49 2.25 -3.44 -10.59
N SER A 50 2.22 -2.13 -10.33
CA SER A 50 1.37 -1.53 -9.30
C SER A 50 -0.11 -1.74 -9.62
N ASP A 51 -0.50 -1.56 -10.89
CA ASP A 51 -1.87 -1.80 -11.35
C ASP A 51 -2.26 -3.29 -11.26
N ASP A 52 -1.36 -4.21 -11.63
CA ASP A 52 -1.57 -5.66 -11.52
C ASP A 52 -1.76 -6.07 -10.04
N ALA A 53 -0.96 -5.52 -9.14
CA ALA A 53 -1.05 -5.80 -7.71
C ALA A 53 -2.30 -5.18 -7.06
N ALA A 54 -2.71 -3.98 -7.48
CA ALA A 54 -3.97 -3.38 -7.03
C ALA A 54 -5.18 -4.24 -7.44
N ARG A 55 -5.24 -4.71 -8.70
CA ARG A 55 -6.29 -5.63 -9.17
C ARG A 55 -6.31 -6.95 -8.40
N HIS A 56 -5.15 -7.46 -8.00
CA HIS A 56 -5.07 -8.66 -7.17
C HIS A 56 -5.72 -8.45 -5.80
N MET A 57 -5.42 -7.32 -5.14
CA MET A 57 -6.04 -6.98 -3.85
C MET A 57 -7.54 -6.77 -3.96
N GLU A 58 -8.03 -6.12 -5.02
CA GLU A 58 -9.47 -5.99 -5.29
C GLU A 58 -10.16 -7.36 -5.42
N ALA A 59 -9.49 -8.35 -6.01
CA ALA A 59 -10.04 -9.70 -6.15
C ALA A 59 -10.08 -10.49 -4.84
N LEU A 60 -9.19 -10.20 -3.89
CA LEU A 60 -9.16 -10.82 -2.55
C LEU A 60 -10.22 -10.26 -1.60
N LEU A 61 -10.73 -9.05 -1.87
CA LEU A 61 -11.72 -8.36 -1.05
C LEU A 61 -13.18 -8.65 -1.45
N GLN A 62 -13.42 -9.55 -2.41
CA GLN A 62 -14.75 -10.03 -2.83
C GLN A 62 -15.21 -11.25 -2.03
#